data_AF-A0A9E7EJH6-F1
#
_entry.id   AF-A0A9E7EJH6-F1
#
_cell.length_a   1.000
_cell.length_b   1.000
_cell.length_c   1.000
_cell.angle_alpha   90.00
_cell.angle_beta   90.00
_cell.angle_gamma   90.00
#
_symmetry.space_group_name_H-M   'P 1'
#
loop_
_entity.id
_entity.type
_entity.pdbx_description
1 polymer ?
#
loop_
_entity_poly.entity_id
_entity_poly.type
_entity_poly.pdbx_seq_one_letter_code
_entity_poly.pdbx_strand_id
1 'polypeptide(L)'
;MASASGPPAMALQSSEMLSRDQLLHLFARFDSLTSQPDVKRRIADAVKDKQEAVAVTTAIQEEILLEMGIDPRFGITCLGKVNAMYENDMDLMIQFYRFVAKEEIAIDEAELESSEFEEKMLTQQTLQEQQLDMLKQMRKYHPDAQSALLEALHEQLDKANFDSSAAVLTSDQIEEIVRRRQLAAKTST
;
A
#
# COMPACT_ATOMS: atom_id res chain seq x y z
N MET A 1 -46.59 -37.23 -4.39
CA MET A 1 -46.57 -35.87 -3.80
C MET A 1 -45.12 -35.46 -3.66
N ALA A 2 -44.85 -34.19 -3.94
CA ALA A 2 -43.54 -33.61 -4.19
C ALA A 2 -42.59 -33.64 -2.98
N SER A 3 -41.29 -33.62 -3.26
CA SER A 3 -40.36 -32.63 -2.68
C SER A 3 -39.07 -32.58 -3.51
N ALA A 4 -38.85 -31.42 -4.13
CA ALA A 4 -37.67 -31.09 -4.89
C ALA A 4 -36.49 -30.83 -3.94
N SER A 5 -35.36 -31.47 -4.19
CA SER A 5 -34.09 -31.11 -3.56
C SER A 5 -33.44 -30.04 -4.42
N GLY A 6 -33.69 -28.77 -4.11
CA GLY A 6 -32.86 -27.67 -4.61
C GLY A 6 -31.48 -27.70 -3.93
N PRO A 7 -30.40 -27.26 -4.60
CA PRO A 7 -29.12 -27.10 -3.93
C PRO A 7 -29.23 -26.00 -2.87
N PRO A 8 -28.53 -26.09 -1.73
CA PRO A 8 -28.54 -25.05 -0.73
C PRO A 8 -27.75 -23.86 -1.28
N ALA A 9 -28.45 -22.88 -1.83
CA ALA A 9 -28.03 -21.50 -1.69
C ALA A 9 -27.96 -21.19 -0.19
N MET A 10 -26.90 -20.50 0.27
CA MET A 10 -26.58 -20.15 1.67
C MET A 10 -25.49 -21.00 2.37
N ALA A 11 -24.33 -21.16 1.74
CA ALA A 11 -23.10 -21.56 2.44
C ALA A 11 -21.88 -20.68 2.11
N LEU A 12 -22.10 -19.43 1.68
CA LEU A 12 -21.02 -18.51 1.27
C LEU A 12 -20.95 -17.21 2.09
N GLN A 13 -21.71 -17.08 3.19
CA GLN A 13 -21.68 -15.91 4.08
C GLN A 13 -21.10 -16.23 5.47
N SER A 14 -20.04 -17.04 5.54
CA SER A 14 -19.32 -17.35 6.79
C SER A 14 -17.84 -16.98 6.73
N SER A 15 -17.47 -15.99 5.91
CA SER A 15 -16.14 -15.38 5.98
C SER A 15 -16.33 -13.93 6.40
N GLU A 16 -15.75 -13.57 7.55
CA GLU A 16 -15.74 -12.19 8.06
C GLU A 16 -14.91 -11.25 7.17
N MET A 17 -14.23 -11.80 6.16
CA MET A 17 -13.24 -11.14 5.35
C MET A 17 -13.26 -11.65 3.90
N LEU A 18 -12.81 -10.83 2.96
CA LEU A 18 -12.50 -11.30 1.60
C LEU A 18 -11.33 -12.29 1.61
N SER A 19 -11.42 -13.32 0.78
CA SER A 19 -10.30 -14.24 0.58
C SER A 19 -9.12 -13.54 -0.11
N ARG A 20 -7.93 -14.13 0.04
CA ARG A 20 -6.71 -13.68 -0.63
C ARG A 20 -6.89 -13.49 -2.13
N ASP A 21 -7.48 -14.47 -2.82
CA ASP A 21 -7.66 -14.42 -4.27
C ASP A 21 -8.64 -13.32 -4.69
N GLN A 22 -9.68 -13.07 -3.89
CA GLN A 22 -10.61 -11.97 -4.13
C GLN A 22 -9.92 -10.60 -3.97
N LEU A 23 -9.09 -10.43 -2.94
CA LEU A 23 -8.31 -9.20 -2.75
C LEU A 23 -7.34 -8.96 -3.91
N LEU A 24 -6.58 -9.98 -4.31
CA LEU A 24 -5.65 -9.88 -5.43
C LEU A 24 -6.35 -9.57 -6.76
N HIS A 25 -7.53 -10.16 -6.98
CA HIS A 25 -8.34 -9.86 -8.15
C HIS A 25 -8.79 -8.40 -8.16
N LEU A 26 -9.32 -7.91 -7.04
CA LEU A 26 -9.74 -6.51 -6.87
C LEU A 26 -8.57 -5.56 -7.15
N PHE A 27 -7.40 -5.81 -6.56
CA PHE A 27 -6.21 -4.96 -6.75
C PHE A 27 -5.77 -4.90 -8.21
N ALA A 28 -5.68 -6.05 -8.88
CA ALA A 28 -5.26 -6.13 -10.27
C ALA A 28 -6.29 -5.50 -11.22
N ARG A 29 -7.59 -5.72 -10.97
CA ARG A 29 -8.66 -5.15 -11.78
C ARG A 29 -8.72 -3.63 -11.62
N PHE A 30 -8.54 -3.12 -10.41
CA PHE A 30 -8.50 -1.70 -10.13
C PHE A 30 -7.33 -1.03 -10.86
N ASP A 31 -6.10 -1.54 -10.72
CA ASP A 31 -4.91 -1.01 -11.42
C ASP A 31 -5.09 -1.02 -12.95
N SER A 32 -5.70 -2.07 -13.50
CA SER A 32 -6.03 -2.15 -14.92
C SER A 32 -7.07 -1.13 -15.36
N LEU A 33 -8.06 -0.81 -14.52
CA LEU A 33 -9.11 0.16 -14.85
C LEU A 33 -8.59 1.60 -14.72
N THR A 34 -7.93 1.94 -13.61
CA THR A 34 -7.43 3.31 -13.36
C THR A 34 -6.28 3.71 -14.29
N SER A 35 -5.64 2.74 -14.95
CA SER A 35 -4.68 3.01 -16.03
C SER A 35 -5.34 3.37 -17.38
N GLN A 36 -6.65 3.15 -17.55
CA GLN A 36 -7.33 3.40 -18.82
C GLN A 36 -7.68 4.89 -18.99
N PRO A 37 -7.45 5.48 -20.19
CA PRO A 37 -7.72 6.90 -20.43
C PRO A 37 -9.16 7.32 -20.13
N ASP A 38 -10.14 6.48 -20.42
CA ASP A 38 -11.55 6.79 -20.18
C ASP A 38 -11.90 6.82 -18.69
N VAL A 39 -11.28 5.95 -17.89
CA VAL A 39 -11.46 5.94 -16.43
C VAL A 39 -10.74 7.13 -15.81
N LYS A 40 -9.51 7.45 -16.24
CA LYS A 40 -8.81 8.67 -15.80
C LYS A 40 -9.63 9.93 -16.09
N ARG A 41 -10.20 10.02 -17.30
CA ARG A 41 -11.09 11.13 -17.67
C ARG A 41 -12.33 11.16 -16.77
N ARG A 42 -12.95 10.01 -16.49
CA ARG A 42 -14.09 9.91 -15.57
C ARG A 42 -13.76 10.48 -14.18
N ILE A 43 -12.59 10.18 -13.64
CA ILE A 43 -12.15 10.70 -12.32
C ILE A 43 -11.94 12.22 -12.41
N ALA A 44 -11.18 12.69 -13.41
CA ALA A 44 -10.91 14.12 -13.60
C ALA A 44 -12.18 14.96 -13.85
N ASP A 45 -13.12 14.47 -14.66
CA ASP A 45 -14.39 15.13 -14.92
C ASP A 45 -15.24 15.24 -13.64
N ALA A 46 -15.25 14.20 -12.80
CA ALA A 46 -15.96 14.22 -11.52
C ALA A 46 -15.34 15.23 -10.54
N VAL A 47 -14.01 15.33 -10.47
CA VAL A 47 -13.31 16.37 -9.68
C VAL A 47 -13.67 17.77 -10.18
N LYS A 48 -13.71 17.97 -11.49
CA LYS A 48 -14.15 19.23 -12.10
C LYS A 48 -15.60 19.59 -11.75
N ASP A 49 -16.44 18.58 -11.60
CA ASP A 49 -17.83 18.69 -11.12
C ASP A 49 -17.94 18.79 -9.59
N LYS A 50 -16.81 19.02 -8.90
CA LYS A 50 -16.68 19.19 -7.44
C LYS A 50 -17.02 17.96 -6.62
N GLN A 51 -16.89 16.77 -7.20
CA GLN A 51 -16.90 15.53 -6.44
C GLN A 51 -15.49 15.24 -5.91
N GLU A 52 -15.42 14.53 -4.78
CA GLU A 52 -14.13 14.10 -4.25
C GLU A 52 -13.59 12.94 -5.09
N ALA A 53 -12.32 13.00 -5.52
CA ALA A 53 -11.74 11.94 -6.34
C ALA A 53 -11.81 10.57 -5.63
N VAL A 54 -11.62 10.56 -4.30
CA VAL A 54 -11.74 9.36 -3.47
C VAL A 54 -13.12 8.71 -3.54
N ALA A 55 -14.19 9.49 -3.69
CA ALA A 55 -15.54 8.94 -3.83
C ALA A 55 -15.70 8.22 -5.18
N VAL A 56 -15.04 8.72 -6.23
CA VAL A 56 -15.06 8.14 -7.57
C VAL A 56 -14.21 6.87 -7.62
N THR A 57 -13.02 6.89 -7.02
CA THR A 57 -12.17 5.68 -6.91
C THR A 57 -12.84 4.61 -6.05
N THR A 58 -13.51 5.00 -4.96
CA THR A 58 -14.35 4.09 -4.16
C THR A 58 -15.46 3.49 -5.03
N ALA A 59 -16.18 4.29 -5.82
CA ALA A 59 -17.22 3.76 -6.72
C ALA A 59 -16.67 2.76 -7.75
N ILE A 60 -15.44 2.96 -8.24
CA ILE A 60 -14.76 1.97 -9.11
C ILE A 60 -14.46 0.67 -8.34
N GLN A 61 -14.02 0.75 -7.07
CA GLN A 61 -13.85 -0.44 -6.23
C GLN A 61 -15.19 -1.16 -6.02
N GLU A 62 -16.28 -0.43 -5.79
CA GLU A 62 -17.62 -0.99 -5.65
C GLU A 62 -18.11 -1.68 -6.93
N GLU A 63 -17.85 -1.10 -8.10
CA GLU A 63 -18.15 -1.70 -9.41
C GLU A 63 -17.44 -3.05 -9.59
N ILE A 64 -16.14 -3.12 -9.25
CA ILE A 64 -15.36 -4.36 -9.32
C ILE A 64 -15.90 -5.40 -8.34
N LEU A 65 -16.23 -5.00 -7.11
CA LEU A 65 -16.81 -5.89 -6.12
C LEU A 65 -18.14 -6.48 -6.62
N LEU A 66 -18.99 -5.67 -7.26
CA LEU A 66 -20.22 -6.16 -7.90
C LEU A 66 -19.93 -7.13 -9.07
N GLU A 67 -18.94 -6.84 -9.93
CA GLU A 67 -18.50 -7.76 -10.99
C GLU A 67 -18.10 -9.14 -10.42
N MET A 68 -17.51 -9.15 -9.23
CA MET A 68 -17.11 -10.36 -8.50
C MET A 68 -18.25 -11.05 -7.74
N GLY A 69 -19.46 -10.48 -7.73
CA GLY A 69 -20.60 -10.99 -6.97
C GLY A 69 -20.50 -10.72 -5.46
N ILE A 70 -19.73 -9.72 -5.06
CA ILE A 70 -19.52 -9.32 -3.67
C ILE A 70 -20.35 -8.07 -3.37
N ASP A 71 -20.97 -8.02 -2.18
CA ASP A 71 -21.62 -6.81 -1.70
C ASP A 71 -20.59 -5.68 -1.48
N PRO A 72 -20.75 -4.50 -2.12
CA PRO A 72 -19.76 -3.42 -2.02
C PRO A 72 -19.49 -2.95 -0.60
N ARG A 73 -20.54 -2.80 0.23
CA ARG A 73 -20.36 -2.34 1.62
C ARG A 73 -19.54 -3.32 2.43
N PHE A 74 -19.79 -4.62 2.26
CA PHE A 74 -18.97 -5.66 2.83
C PHE A 74 -17.52 -5.61 2.32
N GLY A 75 -17.30 -5.49 1.01
CA GLY A 75 -15.97 -5.46 0.41
C GLY A 75 -15.13 -4.25 0.84
N ILE A 76 -15.71 -3.05 0.84
CA ILE A 76 -15.05 -1.83 1.34
C ILE A 76 -14.73 -1.95 2.83
N THR A 77 -15.65 -2.51 3.64
CA THR A 77 -15.39 -2.80 5.06
C THR A 77 -14.23 -3.78 5.23
N CYS A 78 -14.09 -4.77 4.32
CA CYS A 78 -12.98 -5.70 4.32
C CYS A 78 -11.65 -5.00 4.01
N LEU A 79 -11.60 -4.08 3.05
CA LEU A 79 -10.39 -3.31 2.72
C LEU A 79 -9.81 -2.60 3.95
N GLY A 80 -10.67 -2.01 4.78
CA GLY A 80 -10.26 -1.38 6.04
C GLY A 80 -9.71 -2.34 7.11
N LYS A 81 -9.87 -3.65 6.93
CA LYS A 81 -9.42 -4.70 7.85
C LYS A 81 -8.24 -5.54 7.32
N VAL A 82 -7.80 -5.31 6.07
CA VAL A 82 -6.74 -6.13 5.43
C VAL A 82 -5.50 -6.19 6.30
N ASN A 83 -5.04 -5.04 6.83
CA ASN A 83 -3.84 -4.98 7.66
C ASN A 83 -3.96 -5.86 8.91
N ALA A 84 -5.09 -5.82 9.62
CA ALA A 84 -5.30 -6.60 10.84
C ALA A 84 -5.48 -8.10 10.58
N MET A 85 -6.09 -8.47 9.45
CA MET A 85 -6.42 -9.87 9.15
C MET A 85 -5.30 -10.61 8.40
N TYR A 86 -4.42 -9.89 7.70
CA TYR A 86 -3.40 -10.45 6.82
C TYR A 86 -1.98 -9.93 7.10
N GLU A 87 -1.71 -9.33 8.28
CA GLU A 87 -0.38 -8.83 8.66
C GLU A 87 0.77 -9.85 8.44
N ASN A 88 0.48 -11.14 8.56
CA ASN A 88 1.46 -12.22 8.42
C ASN A 88 1.66 -12.69 6.96
N ASP A 89 0.79 -12.32 6.02
CA ASP A 89 0.94 -12.60 4.58
C ASP A 89 1.62 -11.41 3.90
N MET A 90 2.96 -11.36 3.99
CA MET A 90 3.75 -10.25 3.46
C MET A 90 3.56 -10.04 1.96
N ASP A 91 3.37 -11.11 1.17
CA ASP A 91 3.15 -10.99 -0.27
C ASP A 91 1.83 -10.29 -0.56
N LEU A 92 0.76 -10.65 0.16
CA LEU A 92 -0.52 -9.96 0.04
C LEU A 92 -0.43 -8.52 0.52
N MET A 93 0.25 -8.25 1.64
CA MET A 93 0.43 -6.89 2.16
C MET A 93 1.18 -5.99 1.18
N ILE A 94 2.20 -6.51 0.48
CA ILE A 94 2.90 -5.77 -0.58
C ILE A 94 1.92 -5.40 -1.72
N GLN A 95 1.05 -6.32 -2.13
CA GLN A 95 0.05 -6.02 -3.17
C GLN A 95 -1.02 -5.03 -2.68
N PHE A 96 -1.42 -5.11 -1.41
CA PHE A 96 -2.37 -4.18 -0.81
C PHE A 96 -1.81 -2.75 -0.76
N TYR A 97 -0.60 -2.55 -0.27
CA TYR A 97 0.01 -1.21 -0.26
C TYR A 97 0.29 -0.68 -1.66
N ARG A 98 0.62 -1.54 -2.62
CA ARG A 98 0.70 -1.15 -4.03
C ARG A 98 -0.66 -0.67 -4.54
N PHE A 99 -1.74 -1.38 -4.22
CA PHE A 99 -3.10 -0.98 -4.58
C PHE A 99 -3.47 0.39 -3.99
N VAL A 100 -3.19 0.62 -2.71
CA VAL A 100 -3.42 1.94 -2.06
C VAL A 100 -2.61 3.03 -2.74
N ALA A 101 -1.32 2.80 -3.03
CA ALA A 101 -0.49 3.77 -3.74
C ALA A 101 -1.02 4.07 -5.16
N LYS A 102 -1.59 3.08 -5.85
CA LYS A 102 -2.21 3.27 -7.17
C LYS A 102 -3.49 4.08 -7.10
N GLU A 103 -4.28 3.91 -6.05
CA GLU A 103 -5.43 4.78 -5.78
C GLU A 103 -4.98 6.22 -5.51
N GLU A 104 -3.97 6.44 -4.67
CA GLU A 104 -3.43 7.77 -4.40
C GLU A 104 -2.95 8.46 -5.69
N ILE A 105 -2.20 7.75 -6.54
CA ILE A 105 -1.73 8.28 -7.83
C ILE A 105 -2.90 8.66 -8.74
N ALA A 106 -3.96 7.84 -8.80
CA ALA A 106 -5.13 8.13 -9.62
C ALA A 106 -5.93 9.34 -9.11
N ILE A 107 -5.94 9.56 -7.79
CA ILE A 107 -6.52 10.74 -7.14
C ILE A 107 -5.67 11.97 -7.45
N ASP A 108 -4.36 11.91 -7.20
CA ASP A 108 -3.42 13.00 -7.45
C ASP A 108 -3.44 13.44 -8.92
N GLU A 109 -3.45 12.49 -9.86
CA GLU A 109 -3.49 12.78 -11.29
C GLU A 109 -4.78 13.53 -11.70
N ALA A 110 -5.87 13.34 -10.96
CA ALA A 110 -7.15 14.00 -11.22
C ALA A 110 -7.31 15.34 -10.49
N GLU A 111 -6.67 15.52 -9.33
CA GLU A 111 -6.80 16.71 -8.49
C GLU A 111 -5.72 17.76 -8.75
N LEU A 112 -4.51 17.34 -9.09
CA LEU A 112 -3.36 18.24 -9.27
C LEU A 112 -3.26 18.74 -10.71
N GLU A 113 -2.71 19.94 -10.85
CA GLU A 113 -2.27 20.42 -12.17
C GLU A 113 -1.10 19.57 -12.67
N SER A 114 -0.95 19.43 -13.99
CA SER A 114 0.03 18.50 -14.58
C SER A 114 1.47 18.72 -14.08
N SER A 115 1.88 19.97 -13.86
CA SER A 115 3.22 20.27 -13.32
C SER A 115 3.38 19.88 -11.85
N GLU A 116 2.34 20.05 -11.04
CA GLU A 116 2.36 19.70 -9.61
C GLU A 116 2.37 18.18 -9.45
N PHE A 117 1.59 17.48 -10.28
CA PHE A 117 1.61 16.03 -10.36
C PHE A 117 2.99 15.49 -10.77
N GLU A 118 3.59 16.04 -11.83
CA GLU A 118 4.93 15.63 -12.28
C GLU A 118 5.99 15.84 -11.19
N GLU A 119 5.96 16.97 -10.47
CA GLU A 119 6.87 17.25 -9.36
C GLU A 119 6.66 16.28 -8.19
N LYS A 120 5.40 16.00 -7.81
CA LYS A 120 5.07 15.03 -6.75
C LYS A 120 5.57 13.63 -7.12
N MET A 121 5.34 13.19 -8.36
CA MET A 121 5.79 11.90 -8.85
C MET A 121 7.32 11.77 -8.87
N LEU A 122 8.03 12.83 -9.31
CA LEU A 122 9.50 12.85 -9.29
C LEU A 122 10.06 12.79 -7.86
N THR A 123 9.44 13.53 -6.93
CA THR A 123 9.83 13.55 -5.52
C THR A 123 9.63 12.17 -4.88
N GLN A 124 8.48 11.55 -5.12
CA GLN A 124 8.20 10.19 -4.64
C GLN A 124 9.16 9.16 -5.24
N GLN A 125 9.43 9.22 -6.55
CA GLN A 125 10.39 8.33 -7.20
C GLN A 125 11.79 8.47 -6.60
N THR A 126 12.27 9.70 -6.43
CA THR A 126 13.59 9.99 -5.85
C THR A 126 13.70 9.42 -4.44
N LEU A 127 12.66 9.59 -3.62
CA LEU A 127 12.63 9.04 -2.26
C LEU A 127 12.68 7.50 -2.27
N GLN A 128 11.92 6.84 -3.15
CA GLN A 128 11.95 5.37 -3.28
C GLN A 128 13.33 4.86 -3.72
N GLU A 129 14.00 5.55 -4.63
CA GLU A 129 15.34 5.22 -5.08
C GLU A 129 16.36 5.33 -3.93
N GLN A 130 16.25 6.39 -3.10
CA GLN A 130 17.08 6.57 -1.91
C GLN A 130 16.83 5.47 -0.86
N GLN A 131 15.58 5.13 -0.58
CA GLN A 131 15.22 4.03 0.32
C GLN A 131 15.78 2.69 -0.18
N LEU A 132 15.69 2.42 -1.49
CA LEU A 132 16.23 1.21 -2.08
C LEU A 132 17.76 1.14 -1.99
N ASP A 133 18.45 2.26 -2.22
CA ASP A 133 19.90 2.31 -2.06
C ASP A 133 20.32 2.09 -0.61
N MET A 134 19.66 2.75 0.35
CA MET A 134 19.85 2.52 1.78
C MET A 134 19.70 1.04 2.13
N LEU A 135 18.61 0.38 1.71
CA LEU A 135 18.41 -1.05 1.96
C LEU A 135 19.49 -1.94 1.33
N LYS A 136 19.98 -1.60 0.13
CA LYS A 136 21.13 -2.27 -0.50
C LYS A 136 22.42 -2.08 0.29
N GLN A 137 22.65 -0.90 0.86
CA GLN A 137 23.79 -0.62 1.73
C GLN A 137 23.69 -1.42 3.05
N MET A 138 22.54 -1.37 3.71
CA MET A 138 22.27 -2.08 4.98
C MET A 138 22.53 -3.59 4.85
N ARG A 139 22.09 -4.20 3.74
CA ARG A 139 22.28 -5.64 3.48
C ARG A 139 23.74 -6.09 3.48
N LYS A 140 24.72 -5.19 3.29
CA LYS A 140 26.15 -5.52 3.29
C LYS A 140 26.70 -5.83 4.69
N TYR A 141 25.99 -5.43 5.74
CA TYR A 141 26.44 -5.60 7.13
C TYR A 141 25.91 -6.88 7.78
N HIS A 142 26.48 -7.26 8.92
CA HIS A 142 26.02 -8.40 9.73
C HIS A 142 24.60 -8.17 10.27
N PRO A 143 23.76 -9.21 10.46
CA PRO A 143 22.38 -9.08 10.97
C PRO A 143 22.24 -8.19 12.21
N ASP A 144 23.13 -8.28 13.20
CA ASP A 144 23.07 -7.43 14.39
C ASP A 144 23.20 -5.92 14.07
N ALA A 145 24.01 -5.58 13.06
CA ALA A 145 24.14 -4.22 12.59
C ALA A 145 22.95 -3.79 11.73
N GLN A 146 22.38 -4.72 10.94
CA GLN A 146 21.14 -4.48 10.20
C GLN A 146 19.98 -4.15 11.14
N SER A 147 19.82 -4.91 12.23
CA SER A 147 18.79 -4.66 13.25
C SER A 147 18.96 -3.28 13.89
N ALA A 148 20.18 -2.91 14.29
CA ALA A 148 20.45 -1.59 14.86
C ALA A 148 20.16 -0.45 13.88
N LEU A 149 20.41 -0.66 12.58
CA LEU A 149 20.07 0.31 11.53
C LEU A 149 18.55 0.45 11.34
N LEU A 150 17.81 -0.66 11.35
CA LEU A 150 16.35 -0.65 11.28
C LEU A 150 15.72 0.00 12.52
N GLU A 151 16.24 -0.28 13.71
CA GLU A 151 15.82 0.36 14.97
C GLU A 151 16.06 1.87 14.92
N ALA A 152 17.24 2.31 14.47
CA ALA A 152 17.55 3.72 14.32
C ALA A 152 16.65 4.42 13.29
N LEU A 153 16.35 3.76 12.18
CA LEU A 153 15.41 4.26 11.17
C LEU A 153 13.99 4.38 11.75
N HIS A 154 13.54 3.38 12.50
CA HIS A 154 12.24 3.41 13.16
C HIS A 154 12.15 4.56 14.18
N GLU A 155 13.15 4.74 15.03
CA GLU A 155 13.20 5.88 15.95
C GLU A 155 13.21 7.23 15.22
N GLN A 156 13.88 7.33 14.07
CA GLN A 156 13.91 8.54 13.24
C GLN A 156 12.51 8.86 12.70
N LEU A 157 11.81 7.84 12.19
CA LEU A 157 10.42 7.97 11.73
C LEU A 157 9.49 8.38 12.88
N ASP A 158 9.57 7.72 14.03
CA ASP A 158 8.75 8.04 15.20
C ASP A 158 8.95 9.50 15.64
N LYS A 159 10.20 9.97 15.71
CA LYS A 159 10.54 11.37 16.05
C LYS A 159 10.00 12.37 15.03
N ALA A 160 9.87 11.95 13.77
CA ALA A 160 9.31 12.75 12.69
C ALA A 160 7.81 12.52 12.49
N ASN A 161 7.12 11.84 13.41
CA ASN A 161 5.70 11.49 13.30
C ASN A 161 5.36 10.77 11.97
N PHE A 162 6.24 9.85 11.56
CA PHE A 162 6.16 9.04 10.34
C PHE A 162 6.13 9.85 9.02
N ASP A 163 6.73 11.04 9.03
CA ASP A 163 6.94 11.81 7.80
C ASP A 163 7.85 11.05 6.81
N SER A 164 7.45 11.01 5.53
CA SER A 164 8.14 10.26 4.49
C SER A 164 9.56 10.78 4.21
N SER A 165 9.84 12.07 4.45
CA SER A 165 11.19 12.64 4.31
C SER A 165 12.19 12.07 5.32
N ALA A 166 11.71 11.55 6.45
CA ALA A 166 12.52 10.91 7.49
C ALA A 166 12.74 9.41 7.24
N ALA A 167 12.28 8.86 6.12
CA ALA A 167 12.37 7.43 5.79
C ALA A 167 13.72 7.00 5.16
N VAL A 168 14.77 7.82 5.28
CA VAL A 168 16.10 7.55 4.71
C VAL A 168 17.19 7.81 5.75
N LEU A 169 18.15 6.90 5.85
CA LEU A 169 19.42 7.10 6.52
C LEU A 169 20.49 7.42 5.47
N THR A 170 21.29 8.46 5.71
CA THR A 170 22.44 8.77 4.87
C THR A 170 23.55 7.74 5.07
N SER A 171 24.46 7.61 4.10
CA SER A 171 25.61 6.70 4.24
C SER A 171 26.46 7.02 5.48
N ASP A 172 26.65 8.30 5.80
CA ASP A 172 27.36 8.72 7.02
C ASP A 172 26.65 8.25 8.30
N GLN A 173 25.32 8.32 8.35
CA GLN A 173 24.54 7.82 9.48
C GLN A 173 24.65 6.30 9.61
N ILE A 174 24.58 5.57 8.48
CA ILE A 174 24.72 4.11 8.44
C ILE A 174 26.10 3.70 8.98
N GLU A 175 27.19 4.29 8.47
CA GLU A 175 28.54 3.98 8.91
C GLU A 175 28.75 4.26 10.39
N GLU A 176 28.23 5.39 10.88
CA GLU A 176 28.35 5.77 12.29
C GLU A 176 27.60 4.80 13.21
N ILE A 177 26.39 4.36 12.85
CA ILE A 177 25.62 3.38 13.63
C ILE A 177 26.37 2.04 13.68
N VAL A 178 26.87 1.57 12.54
CA VAL A 178 27.64 0.33 12.44
C VAL A 178 28.90 0.41 13.31
N ARG A 179 29.64 1.52 13.24
CA ARG A 179 30.86 1.75 14.03
C ARG A 179 30.59 1.73 15.53
N ARG A 180 29.53 2.41 16.00
CA ARG A 180 29.14 2.40 17.42
C ARG A 180 28.84 0.99 17.91
N ARG A 181 28.15 0.19 17.10
CA ARG A 181 27.81 -1.18 17.47
C ARG A 181 29.05 -2.07 17.57
N GLN A 182 29.98 -1.95 16.63
CA GLN A 182 31.26 -2.68 16.67
C GLN A 182 32.11 -2.32 17.90
N LEU A 183 32.11 -1.04 18.31
CA LEU A 183 32.83 -0.60 19.51
C LEU A 183 32.18 -1.14 20.79
N ALA A 184 30.86 -1.10 20.90
CA ALA A 184 30.13 -1.65 22.04
C ALA A 184 30.32 -3.17 22.22
N ALA A 185 30.45 -3.92 21.12
CA ALA A 185 30.75 -5.34 21.16
C ALA A 185 32.18 -5.61 21.70
N LYS A 186 33.16 -4.77 21.33
CA LYS A 186 34.55 -4.89 21.78
C LYS A 186 34.77 -4.52 23.25
N THR A 187 33.96 -3.62 23.80
CA THR A 187 34.04 -3.23 25.22
C THR A 187 33.32 -4.20 26.16
N SER A 188 32.55 -5.15 25.62
CA SER A 188 31.79 -6.14 26.40
C SER A 188 32.47 -7.51 26.45
N THR A 189 33.69 -7.63 25.92
CA THR A 189 34.55 -8.84 25.94
C THR A 189 35.75 -8.62 26.85
#